data_AF-G8BF94-F1
#
_entry.id   AF-G8BF94-F1
#
_cell.length_a   1.000
_cell.length_b   1.000
_cell.length_c   1.000
_cell.angle_alpha   90.00
_cell.angle_beta   90.00
_cell.angle_gamma   90.00
#
_symmetry.space_group_name_H-M   'P 1'
#
loop_
_entity.id
_entity.type
_entity.pdbx_description
1 polymer ?
#
loop_
_entity_poly.entity_id
_entity_poly.type
_entity_poly.pdbx_seq_one_letter_code
_entity_poly.pdbx_strand_id
1 'polypeptide(L)'
;MAPPVPVYSAGDIRQQYKEQLENLAKYKCHLKSLTQHECTFKAGTDATSPQIICLPFKRLFQRCLIPTVEQKDGKKHRSEKWINIEVTKESTNQDLLDEKSKYYNYVQDFLAAEREFRDLMEKEAEQSD
;
A
#
# COMPACT_ATOMS: atom_id res chain seq x y z
N MET A 1 -12.62 20.40 -12.81
CA MET A 1 -12.66 19.38 -11.74
C MET A 1 -11.86 18.19 -12.24
N ALA A 2 -10.92 17.65 -11.45
CA ALA A 2 -10.20 16.45 -11.83
C ALA A 2 -11.15 15.23 -11.77
N PRO A 3 -11.04 14.27 -12.69
CA PRO A 3 -11.83 13.05 -12.60
C PRO A 3 -11.50 12.29 -11.30
N PRO A 4 -12.46 11.55 -10.72
CA PRO A 4 -12.19 10.73 -9.55
C PRO A 4 -11.10 9.70 -9.87
N VAL A 5 -10.16 9.54 -8.94
CA VAL A 5 -9.10 8.54 -9.07
C VAL A 5 -9.73 7.16 -8.81
N PRO A 6 -9.64 6.21 -9.75
CA PRO A 6 -10.18 4.88 -9.54
C PRO A 6 -9.41 4.16 -8.42
N VAL A 7 -10.16 3.57 -7.49
CA VAL A 7 -9.62 2.73 -6.42
C VAL A 7 -9.82 1.28 -6.83
N TYR A 8 -8.72 0.52 -6.93
CA TYR A 8 -8.73 -0.88 -7.35
C TYR A 8 -8.51 -1.80 -6.15
N SER A 9 -9.28 -2.88 -6.09
CA SER A 9 -9.00 -3.99 -5.16
C SER A 9 -7.82 -4.83 -5.67
N ALA A 10 -7.25 -5.66 -4.77
CA ALA A 10 -6.23 -6.62 -5.17
C ALA A 10 -6.72 -7.62 -6.23
N GLY A 11 -8.02 -7.95 -6.23
CA GLY A 11 -8.64 -8.79 -7.26
C GLY A 11 -8.65 -8.11 -8.63
N ASP A 12 -9.03 -6.84 -8.67
CA ASP A 12 -9.08 -6.05 -9.92
C ASP A 12 -7.70 -5.94 -10.55
N ILE A 13 -6.67 -5.65 -9.73
CA ILE A 13 -5.28 -5.58 -10.19
C ILE A 13 -4.82 -6.92 -10.77
N ARG A 14 -5.13 -8.05 -10.12
CA ARG A 14 -4.76 -9.38 -10.62
C ARG A 14 -5.46 -9.71 -11.93
N GLN A 15 -6.73 -9.35 -12.07
CA GLN A 15 -7.48 -9.56 -13.31
C GLN A 15 -6.94 -8.70 -14.45
N GLN A 16 -6.71 -7.41 -14.18
CA GLN A 16 -6.24 -6.44 -15.16
C GLN A 16 -4.82 -6.76 -15.68
N TYR A 17 -3.94 -7.23 -14.79
CA TYR A 17 -2.53 -7.50 -15.11
C TYR A 17 -2.17 -8.99 -15.11
N LYS A 18 -3.16 -9.87 -15.29
CA LYS A 18 -2.99 -11.32 -15.22
C LYS A 18 -1.82 -11.80 -16.10
N GLU A 19 -1.77 -11.32 -17.34
CA GLU A 19 -0.78 -11.76 -18.31
C GLU A 19 0.64 -11.34 -17.91
N GLN A 20 0.81 -10.14 -17.35
CA GLN A 20 2.10 -9.63 -16.88
C GLN A 20 2.56 -10.37 -15.63
N LEU A 21 1.63 -10.76 -14.75
CA LEU A 21 1.93 -11.52 -13.54
C LEU A 21 2.25 -12.99 -13.83
N GLU A 22 1.66 -13.59 -14.87
CA GLU A 22 1.90 -14.99 -15.26
C GLU A 22 3.07 -15.16 -16.24
N ASN A 23 3.38 -14.15 -17.07
CA ASN A 23 4.41 -14.23 -18.13
C ASN A 23 5.54 -13.21 -17.93
N LEU A 24 6.28 -13.35 -16.83
CA LEU A 24 7.32 -12.41 -16.41
C LEU A 24 8.39 -12.14 -17.48
N ALA A 25 8.82 -13.19 -18.21
CA ALA A 25 9.86 -13.08 -19.24
C ALA A 25 9.40 -12.25 -20.46
N LYS A 26 8.14 -12.41 -20.90
CA LYS A 26 7.57 -11.69 -22.04
C LYS A 26 7.58 -10.18 -21.80
N TYR A 27 7.29 -9.77 -20.57
CA TYR A 27 7.13 -8.37 -20.17
C TYR A 27 8.35 -7.80 -19.44
N LYS A 28 9.50 -8.47 -19.49
CA LYS A 28 10.76 -8.06 -18.82
C LYS A 28 10.54 -7.65 -17.35
N CYS A 29 9.68 -8.39 -16.67
CA CYS A 29 9.24 -8.07 -15.33
C CYS A 29 10.35 -8.32 -14.30
N HIS A 30 10.54 -7.40 -13.36
CA HIS A 30 11.47 -7.55 -12.23
C HIS A 30 10.82 -7.08 -10.93
N LEU A 31 11.18 -7.74 -9.82
CA LEU A 31 10.64 -7.41 -8.51
C LEU A 31 11.35 -6.16 -7.96
N LYS A 32 10.58 -5.24 -7.42
CA LYS A 32 11.07 -4.08 -6.67
C LYS A 32 10.42 -4.05 -5.30
N SER A 33 11.21 -3.68 -4.29
CA SER A 33 10.71 -3.43 -2.94
C SER A 33 10.84 -1.96 -2.59
N LEU A 34 9.84 -1.43 -1.90
CA LEU A 34 9.87 -0.11 -1.27
C LEU A 34 9.53 -0.28 0.20
N THR A 35 10.37 0.22 1.10
CA THR A 35 10.03 0.28 2.52
C THR A 35 9.51 1.68 2.81
N GLN A 36 8.28 1.77 3.28
CA GLN A 36 7.66 3.00 3.77
C GLN A 36 7.43 2.87 5.26
N HIS A 37 7.33 3.99 5.99
CA HIS A 37 6.96 3.92 7.40
C HIS A 37 5.47 4.19 7.51
N GLU A 38 4.73 3.21 8.03
CA GLU A 38 3.31 3.36 8.34
C GLU A 38 3.20 3.83 9.78
N CYS A 39 2.51 4.95 10.00
CA CYS A 39 2.48 5.63 11.28
C CYS A 39 1.05 5.75 11.80
N THR A 40 0.88 5.50 13.10
CA THR A 40 -0.36 5.73 13.83
C THR A 40 -0.13 6.72 14.96
N PHE A 41 -1.23 7.26 15.47
CA PHE A 41 -1.26 8.21 16.56
C PHE A 41 -1.83 7.56 17.80
N LYS A 42 -1.03 7.54 18.87
CA LYS A 42 -1.49 7.18 20.20
C LYS A 42 -1.92 8.45 20.92
N ALA A 43 -3.21 8.57 21.19
CA ALA A 43 -3.75 9.69 21.94
C ALA A 43 -3.10 9.76 23.32
N GLY A 44 -2.60 10.94 23.67
CA GLY A 44 -2.12 11.20 25.03
C GLY A 44 -3.32 11.28 25.97
N THR A 45 -3.21 10.68 27.16
CA THR A 45 -4.10 11.06 28.27
C THR A 45 -3.78 12.49 28.74
N ASP A 46 -4.66 13.13 29.52
CA ASP A 46 -4.54 14.54 29.97
C ASP A 46 -3.18 14.95 30.60
N ALA A 47 -2.34 13.98 30.97
CA ALA A 47 -0.99 14.19 31.54
C ALA A 47 0.19 13.86 30.59
N THR A 48 -0.06 13.38 29.38
CA THR A 48 0.98 12.90 28.45
C THR A 48 0.79 13.48 27.07
N SER A 49 1.88 13.95 26.43
CA SER A 49 1.84 14.36 25.03
C SER A 49 1.48 13.17 24.14
N PRO A 50 0.73 13.38 23.07
CA PRO A 50 0.45 12.32 22.11
C PRO A 50 1.74 11.75 21.51
N GLN A 51 1.71 10.46 21.18
CA GLN A 51 2.86 9.73 20.66
C GLN A 51 2.60 9.24 19.23
N ILE A 52 3.61 9.33 18.39
CA ILE A 52 3.57 8.79 17.02
C ILE A 52 4.35 7.49 17.00
N ILE A 53 3.71 6.40 16.57
CA ILE A 53 4.33 5.09 16.43
C ILE A 53 4.44 4.82 14.93
N CYS A 54 5.66 4.62 14.43
CA CYS A 54 5.91 4.31 13.02
C CYS A 54 6.57 2.95 12.87
N LEU A 55 6.03 2.11 11.99
CA LEU A 55 6.54 0.79 11.66
C LEU A 55 7.06 0.73 10.24
N PRO A 56 8.20 0.05 9.98
CA PRO A 56 8.66 -0.16 8.62
C PRO A 56 7.73 -1.16 7.91
N PHE A 57 7.03 -0.70 6.90
CA PHE A 57 6.15 -1.50 6.05
C PHE A 57 6.75 -1.69 4.66
N LYS A 58 7.01 -2.93 4.28
CA LYS A 58 7.55 -3.29 2.96
C LYS A 58 6.39 -3.47 1.98
N ARG A 59 6.42 -2.67 0.91
CA ARG A 59 5.61 -2.87 -0.30
C ARG A 59 6.41 -3.53 -1.40
N LEU A 60 5.79 -4.49 -2.09
CA LEU A 60 6.38 -5.20 -3.21
C LEU A 60 5.67 -4.84 -4.51
N PHE A 61 6.47 -4.56 -5.54
CA PHE A 61 5.98 -4.21 -6.86
C PHE A 61 6.62 -5.11 -7.91
N GLN A 62 5.79 -5.69 -8.78
CA GLN A 62 6.24 -6.29 -10.01
C GLN A 62 6.33 -5.18 -11.07
N ARG A 63 7.54 -4.78 -11.44
CA ARG A 63 7.76 -3.76 -12.46
C ARG A 63 7.90 -4.41 -13.83
N CYS A 64 6.98 -4.12 -14.74
CA CYS A 64 6.88 -4.75 -16.06
C CYS A 64 6.92 -3.70 -17.18
N LEU A 65 7.46 -4.08 -18.34
CA LEU A 65 7.49 -3.27 -19.55
C LEU A 65 6.33 -3.69 -20.45
N ILE A 66 5.34 -2.83 -20.60
CA ILE A 66 4.13 -3.10 -21.39
C ILE A 66 4.12 -2.32 -22.70
N PRO A 67 3.64 -2.92 -23.81
CA PRO A 67 3.39 -2.19 -25.04
C PRO A 67 2.21 -1.23 -24.85
N THR A 68 2.37 0.02 -25.27
CA THR A 68 1.33 1.05 -25.21
C THR A 68 1.15 1.73 -26.55
N VAL A 69 -0.06 2.21 -26.83
CA VAL A 69 -0.34 3.03 -28.00
C VAL A 69 -0.68 4.43 -27.52
N GLU A 70 0.17 5.39 -27.87
CA GLU A 70 -0.03 6.80 -27.56
C GLU A 70 -0.46 7.54 -28.85
N GLN A 71 -1.40 8.46 -28.74
CA GLN A 71 -1.68 9.40 -29.84
C GLN A 71 -0.80 10.64 -29.67
N LYS A 72 0.09 10.88 -30.64
CA LYS A 72 0.83 12.13 -30.77
C LYS A 72 0.55 12.71 -32.15
N ASP A 73 0.19 13.99 -32.20
CA ASP A 73 -0.08 14.73 -33.45
C ASP A 73 -1.10 14.04 -34.38
N GLY A 74 -2.16 13.45 -33.79
CA GLY A 74 -3.20 12.73 -34.53
C GLY A 74 -2.78 11.36 -35.07
N LYS A 75 -1.53 10.92 -34.84
CA LYS A 75 -1.01 9.62 -35.26
C LYS A 75 -0.84 8.68 -34.06
N LYS A 76 -1.15 7.40 -34.28
CA LYS A 76 -0.93 6.34 -33.29
C LYS A 76 0.53 5.92 -33.32
N HIS A 77 1.24 6.13 -32.21
CA HIS A 77 2.60 5.67 -32.00
C HIS A 77 2.60 4.48 -31.04
N ARG A 78 3.26 3.39 -31.44
CA ARG A 78 3.52 2.25 -30.56
C ARG A 78 4.79 2.53 -29.77
N SER A 79 4.71 2.41 -28.46
CA SER A 79 5.81 2.58 -27.53
C SER A 79 5.76 1.49 -26.46
N GLU A 80 6.75 1.47 -25.57
CA GLU A 80 6.75 0.62 -24.38
C GLU A 80 6.79 1.52 -23.14
N LYS A 81 6.08 1.12 -22.08
CA LYS A 81 6.01 1.85 -20.82
C LYS A 81 6.26 0.91 -19.64
N TRP A 82 7.08 1.37 -18.71
CA TRP A 82 7.23 0.69 -17.42
C TRP A 82 6.03 0.97 -16.53
N ILE A 83 5.42 -0.07 -15.99
CA ILE A 83 4.39 0.00 -14.97
C ILE A 83 4.85 -0.74 -13.71
N ASN A 84 4.34 -0.32 -12.55
CA ASN A 84 4.55 -1.01 -11.29
C ASN A 84 3.20 -1.61 -10.86
N ILE A 85 3.15 -2.92 -10.72
CA ILE A 85 1.97 -3.65 -10.25
C ILE A 85 2.22 -4.01 -8.79
N GLU A 86 1.41 -3.51 -7.86
CA GLU A 86 1.56 -3.88 -6.46
C GLU A 86 1.20 -5.36 -6.26
N VAL A 87 2.12 -6.10 -5.63
CA VAL A 87 2.01 -7.53 -5.32
C VAL A 87 2.28 -7.82 -3.85
N THR A 88 2.22 -6.76 -3.00
CA THR A 88 2.28 -6.87 -1.54
C THR A 88 1.20 -7.85 -1.05
N LYS A 89 1.58 -8.75 -0.14
CA LYS A 89 0.67 -9.71 0.50
C LYS A 89 0.75 -9.53 2.02
N GLU A 90 -0.22 -10.06 2.74
CA GLU A 90 -0.18 -10.13 4.21
C GLU A 90 1.12 -10.77 4.72
N SER A 91 1.59 -11.82 4.05
CA SER A 91 2.84 -12.51 4.39
C SER A 91 4.12 -11.70 4.10
N THR A 92 4.04 -10.57 3.40
CA THR A 92 5.23 -9.76 3.03
C THR A 92 5.93 -9.14 4.24
N ASN A 93 5.17 -8.86 5.31
CA ASN A 93 5.63 -8.21 6.53
C ASN A 93 5.41 -9.09 7.78
N GLN A 94 5.24 -10.40 7.60
CA GLN A 94 4.96 -11.33 8.70
C GLN A 94 6.12 -11.42 9.71
N ASP A 95 7.33 -11.07 9.29
CA ASP A 95 8.52 -10.95 10.14
C ASP A 95 8.39 -9.86 11.22
N LEU A 96 7.49 -8.89 11.05
CA LEU A 96 7.18 -7.90 12.08
C LEU A 96 6.33 -8.50 13.22
N LEU A 97 5.57 -9.56 12.93
CA LEU A 97 4.66 -10.21 13.89
C LEU A 97 5.33 -11.31 14.72
N ASP A 98 6.56 -11.71 14.38
CA ASP A 98 7.32 -12.69 15.16
C ASP A 98 7.66 -12.11 16.54
N GLU A 99 7.43 -12.86 17.62
CA GLU A 99 7.80 -12.49 19.00
C GLU A 99 9.29 -12.19 19.16
N LYS A 100 10.13 -12.78 18.30
CA LYS A 100 11.59 -12.54 18.26
C LYS A 100 11.96 -11.26 17.51
N SER A 101 11.01 -10.63 16.83
CA SER A 101 11.25 -9.40 16.08
C SER A 101 11.50 -8.24 17.03
N LYS A 102 12.51 -7.42 16.70
CA LYS A 102 12.76 -6.16 17.43
C LYS A 102 11.58 -5.18 17.36
N TYR A 103 10.65 -5.39 16.42
CA TYR A 103 9.46 -4.56 16.23
C TYR A 103 8.22 -5.13 16.92
N TYR A 104 8.26 -6.32 17.51
CA TYR A 104 7.06 -7.00 18.01
C TYR A 104 6.23 -6.13 18.97
N ASN A 105 6.87 -5.57 20.00
CA ASN A 105 6.19 -4.69 20.97
C ASN A 105 5.61 -3.44 20.30
N TYR A 106 6.36 -2.83 19.37
CA TYR A 106 5.90 -1.67 18.61
C TYR A 106 4.70 -2.00 17.72
N VAL A 107 4.61 -3.23 17.20
CA VAL A 107 3.44 -3.68 16.43
C VAL A 107 2.21 -3.83 17.33
N GLN A 108 2.37 -4.39 18.53
CA GLN A 108 1.25 -4.48 19.48
C GLN A 108 0.76 -3.09 19.88
N ASP A 109 1.67 -2.17 20.20
CA ASP A 109 1.34 -0.78 20.53
C ASP A 109 0.66 -0.06 19.36
N PHE A 110 1.15 -0.27 18.13
CA PHE A 110 0.55 0.29 16.92
C PHE A 110 -0.89 -0.21 16.71
N LEU A 111 -1.12 -1.52 16.81
CA LEU A 111 -2.45 -2.11 16.61
C LEU A 111 -3.44 -1.69 17.70
N ALA A 112 -2.96 -1.47 18.93
CA ALA A 112 -3.77 -0.92 20.01
C ALA A 112 -4.16 0.53 19.71
N ALA A 113 -3.19 1.38 19.33
CA ALA A 113 -3.44 2.79 18.99
C ALA A 113 -4.39 2.95 17.80
N GLU A 114 -4.25 2.13 16.75
CA GLU A 114 -5.18 2.14 15.60
C GLU A 114 -6.63 1.79 15.99
N ARG A 115 -6.79 0.88 16.96
CA ARG A 115 -8.12 0.53 17.48
C ARG A 115 -8.72 1.68 18.27
N GLU A 116 -7.95 2.26 19.18
CA GLU A 116 -8.38 3.42 19.96
C GLU A 116 -8.74 4.60 19.05
N PHE A 117 -7.94 4.85 18.01
CA PHE A 117 -8.19 5.90 17.03
C PHE A 117 -9.47 5.65 16.24
N ARG A 118 -9.72 4.41 15.79
CA ARG A 118 -10.96 4.05 15.11
C ARG A 118 -12.18 4.28 16.00
N ASP A 119 -12.13 3.81 17.24
CA ASP A 119 -13.22 3.96 18.19
C ASP A 119 -13.52 5.45 18.49
N LEU A 120 -12.49 6.30 18.49
CA LEU A 120 -12.65 7.75 18.64
C LEU A 120 -13.34 8.36 17.42
N MET A 121 -12.88 8.04 16.21
CA MET A 121 -13.45 8.56 14.96
C MET A 121 -14.92 8.14 14.77
N GLU A 122 -15.27 6.91 15.16
CA GLU A 122 -16.66 6.44 15.11
C GLU A 122 -17.56 7.24 16.06
N LYS A 123 -17.11 7.50 17.30
CA LYS A 123 -17.84 8.33 18.26
C LYS A 123 -18.01 9.79 17.81
N GLU A 124 -16.98 10.38 17.19
CA GLU A 124 -17.06 11.74 16.65
C GLU A 124 -18.05 11.83 15.48
N ALA A 125 -18.10 10.80 14.62
CA ALA A 125 -19.07 10.71 13.55
C ALA A 125 -20.51 10.63 14.07
N GLU A 126 -20.76 9.80 15.10
CA GLU A 126 -22.09 9.68 15.74
C GLU A 126 -22.56 10.94 16.46
N GLN A 127 -21.65 11.80 16.94
CA GLN A 127 -21.98 13.07 17.60
C GLN A 127 -22.21 14.24 16.62
N SER A 128 -21.85 14.06 15.35
CA SER A 128 -21.94 15.10 14.32
C SER A 128 -23.24 15.05 13.51
N ASP A 129 -24.10 14.05 13.77
CA ASP A 129 -25.47 13.90 13.26
C ASP A 129 -26.53 14.37 14.29
#